data_AF-A0A3C1TED3-F1
#
_entry.id   AF-A0A3C1TED3-F1
#
_cell.length_a   1.000
_cell.length_b   1.000
_cell.length_c   1.000
_cell.angle_alpha   90.00
_cell.angle_beta   90.00
_cell.angle_gamma   90.00
#
_symmetry.space_group_name_H-M   'P 1'
#
loop_
_entity.id
_entity.type
_entity.pdbx_description
1 polymer ?
#
loop_
_entity_poly.entity_id
_entity_poly.type
_entity_poly.pdbx_seq_one_letter_code
_entity_poly.pdbx_strand_id
1 'polypeptide(L)'
;MKKGLIKTAKISLYSLGFLFVAFVVYANLEPAPMHAYVKPISMTIIKVDGLDKTTNSEALQKQISQQKGVTACTVNPASQLVSITFDPDATNESSLKSLVSTYSAKKVEPASFDGITASGPECPVPLSYIQAFERAKYAFCFR
;
A
#
# COMPACT_ATOMS: atom_id res chain seq x y z
N MET A 1 45.69 -9.34 24.99
CA MET A 1 44.34 -8.86 24.61
C MET A 1 44.03 -8.96 23.10
N LYS A 2 44.95 -8.61 22.17
CA LYS A 2 44.67 -8.62 20.71
C LYS A 2 44.27 -9.97 20.09
N LYS A 3 44.86 -11.11 20.53
CA LYS A 3 44.56 -12.44 19.95
C LYS A 3 43.14 -12.95 20.22
N GLY A 4 42.55 -12.57 21.36
CA GLY A 4 41.16 -12.93 21.70
C GLY A 4 40.15 -12.19 20.80
N LEU A 5 40.38 -10.89 20.60
CA LEU A 5 39.56 -10.03 19.74
C LEU A 5 39.54 -10.50 18.27
N ILE A 6 40.68 -10.97 17.75
CA ILE A 6 40.76 -11.50 16.38
C ILE A 6 39.98 -12.82 16.25
N LYS A 7 40.02 -13.68 17.27
CA LYS A 7 39.27 -14.95 17.25
C LYS A 7 37.76 -14.70 17.32
N THR A 8 37.30 -13.81 18.21
CA THR A 8 35.88 -13.45 18.30
C THR A 8 35.38 -12.82 17.00
N ALA A 9 36.17 -11.92 16.39
CA ALA A 9 35.82 -11.31 15.10
C ALA A 9 35.66 -12.34 13.99
N LYS A 10 36.56 -13.34 13.91
CA LYS A 10 36.45 -14.43 12.92
C LYS A 10 35.20 -15.27 13.12
N ILE A 11 34.88 -15.64 14.37
CA ILE A 11 33.68 -16.44 14.68
C ILE A 11 32.42 -15.66 14.31
N SER A 12 32.34 -14.39 14.70
CA SER A 12 31.22 -13.51 14.33
C SER A 12 31.07 -13.39 12.81
N LEU A 13 32.17 -13.25 12.08
CA LEU A 13 32.16 -13.17 10.62
C LEU A 13 31.65 -14.48 9.98
N TYR A 14 32.12 -15.64 10.44
CA TYR A 14 31.65 -16.93 9.93
C TYR A 14 30.17 -17.18 10.25
N SER A 15 29.74 -16.83 11.47
CA SER A 15 28.33 -16.95 11.87
C SER A 15 27.43 -16.05 11.03
N LEU A 16 27.83 -14.79 10.82
CA LEU A 16 27.08 -13.86 9.97
C LEU A 16 27.05 -14.32 8.50
N GLY A 17 28.19 -14.82 7.99
CA GLY A 17 28.28 -15.38 6.65
C GLY A 17 27.37 -16.60 6.46
N PHE A 18 27.32 -17.50 7.45
CA PHE A 18 26.43 -18.65 7.43
C PHE A 18 24.95 -18.23 7.43
N LEU A 19 24.56 -17.30 8.31
CA LEU A 19 23.19 -16.77 8.35
C LEU A 19 22.79 -16.08 7.03
N PHE A 20 23.72 -15.34 6.42
CA PHE A 20 23.50 -14.71 5.13
C PHE A 20 23.26 -15.75 4.03
N VAL A 21 24.12 -16.78 3.93
CA VAL A 21 23.94 -17.85 2.95
C VAL A 21 22.63 -18.61 3.19
N ALA A 22 22.29 -18.92 4.45
CA ALA A 22 21.03 -19.57 4.79
C ALA A 22 19.83 -18.70 4.37
N PHE A 23 19.90 -17.39 4.56
CA PHE A 23 18.85 -16.46 4.14
C PHE A 23 18.72 -16.40 2.61
N VAL A 24 19.83 -16.35 1.86
CA VAL A 24 19.81 -16.38 0.39
C VAL A 24 19.19 -17.68 -0.12
N VAL A 25 19.55 -18.83 0.47
CA VAL A 25 18.92 -20.11 0.12
C VAL A 25 17.42 -20.07 0.41
N TYR A 26 17.02 -19.60 1.59
CA TYR A 26 15.61 -19.43 1.97
C TYR A 26 14.85 -18.53 0.99
N ALA A 27 15.44 -17.41 0.57
CA ALA A 27 14.84 -16.47 -0.37
C ALA A 27 14.58 -17.08 -1.77
N ASN A 28 15.31 -18.15 -2.13
CA ASN A 28 15.18 -18.83 -3.43
C ASN A 28 14.39 -20.16 -3.36
N LEU A 29 13.88 -20.57 -2.19
CA LEU A 29 13.06 -21.77 -2.07
C LEU A 29 11.74 -21.67 -2.84
N GLU A 30 11.16 -20.47 -2.85
CA GLU A 30 9.89 -20.15 -3.50
C GLU A 30 10.11 -19.06 -4.55
N PRO A 31 9.35 -19.07 -5.67
CA PRO A 31 9.34 -17.93 -6.58
C PRO A 31 8.78 -16.70 -5.87
N ALA A 32 9.24 -15.50 -6.28
CA ALA A 32 8.70 -14.28 -5.71
C ALA A 32 7.20 -14.16 -6.02
N PRO A 33 6.37 -13.79 -5.02
CA PRO A 33 4.95 -13.63 -5.24
C PRO A 33 4.67 -12.41 -6.12
N MET A 34 3.56 -12.45 -6.87
CA MET A 34 3.20 -11.40 -7.84
C MET A 34 3.15 -9.99 -7.23
N HIS A 35 2.76 -9.88 -5.95
CA HIS A 35 2.69 -8.60 -5.25
C HIS A 35 4.07 -7.97 -4.97
N ALA A 36 5.16 -8.73 -5.05
CA ALA A 36 6.51 -8.23 -4.85
C ALA A 36 7.02 -7.40 -6.04
N TYR A 37 6.44 -7.61 -7.23
CA TYR A 37 6.80 -6.90 -8.47
C TYR A 37 6.04 -5.58 -8.66
N VAL A 38 5.02 -5.32 -7.82
CA VAL A 38 4.16 -4.15 -7.95
C VAL A 38 4.38 -3.20 -6.79
N LYS A 39 4.28 -1.90 -7.09
CA LYS A 39 4.34 -0.86 -6.07
C LYS A 39 3.09 -0.91 -5.18
N PRO A 40 3.21 -0.59 -3.88
CA PRO A 40 2.05 -0.40 -3.01
C PRO A 40 1.13 0.70 -3.56
N ILE A 41 -0.15 0.39 -3.66
CA ILE A 41 -1.22 1.33 -3.98
C ILE A 41 -1.91 1.78 -2.70
N SER A 42 -2.30 3.05 -2.64
CA SER A 42 -3.13 3.59 -1.57
C SER A 42 -4.59 3.67 -1.99
N MET A 43 -5.49 3.73 -1.01
CA MET A 43 -6.93 3.87 -1.24
C MET A 43 -7.49 4.99 -0.37
N THR A 44 -8.31 5.85 -0.95
CA THR A 44 -9.07 6.87 -0.23
C THR A 44 -10.55 6.76 -0.58
N ILE A 45 -11.40 7.05 0.41
CA ILE A 45 -12.85 7.04 0.25
C ILE A 45 -13.36 8.43 0.62
N ILE A 46 -14.04 9.05 -0.34
CA ILE A 46 -14.53 10.43 -0.25
C ILE A 46 -16.05 10.40 -0.29
N LYS A 47 -16.68 11.04 0.69
CA LYS A 47 -18.12 11.29 0.68
C LYS A 47 -18.42 12.53 -0.14
N VAL A 48 -19.41 12.43 -1.03
CA VAL A 48 -19.85 13.52 -1.92
C VAL A 48 -21.34 13.78 -1.66
N ASP A 49 -21.65 14.82 -0.89
CA ASP A 49 -23.02 15.07 -0.47
C ASP A 49 -23.92 15.38 -1.68
N GLY A 50 -25.06 14.70 -1.72
CA GLY A 50 -26.03 14.87 -2.80
C GLY A 50 -25.64 14.17 -4.09
N LEU A 51 -24.70 13.21 -4.08
CA LEU A 51 -24.43 12.35 -5.23
C LEU A 51 -25.65 11.46 -5.54
N ASP A 52 -26.34 11.74 -6.64
CA ASP A 52 -27.60 11.13 -7.07
C ASP A 52 -27.43 10.38 -8.41
N LYS A 53 -28.31 9.41 -8.69
CA LYS A 53 -28.26 8.59 -9.93
C LYS A 53 -28.33 9.42 -11.21
N THR A 54 -28.92 10.62 -11.13
CA THR A 54 -29.04 11.61 -12.19
C THR A 54 -27.79 12.46 -12.37
N THR A 55 -26.94 12.56 -11.36
CA THR A 55 -25.59 13.10 -11.51
C THR A 55 -24.76 12.07 -12.27
N ASN A 56 -24.06 12.55 -13.31
CA ASN A 56 -23.17 11.79 -14.19
C ASN A 56 -22.06 11.04 -13.42
N SER A 57 -22.43 10.01 -12.68
CA SER A 57 -21.55 9.23 -11.80
C SER A 57 -20.54 8.46 -12.66
N GLU A 58 -20.98 8.01 -13.84
CA GLU A 58 -20.11 7.46 -14.88
C GLU A 58 -19.13 8.49 -15.43
N ALA A 59 -19.57 9.73 -15.69
CA ALA A 59 -18.65 10.77 -16.19
C ALA A 59 -17.64 11.18 -15.12
N LEU A 60 -18.09 11.33 -13.86
CA LEU A 60 -17.21 11.59 -12.72
C LEU A 60 -16.19 10.47 -12.54
N GLN A 61 -16.63 9.21 -12.57
CA GLN A 61 -15.74 8.05 -12.50
C GLN A 61 -14.73 8.05 -13.65
N LYS A 62 -15.17 8.36 -14.88
CA LYS A 62 -14.31 8.43 -16.06
C LYS A 62 -13.28 9.55 -15.95
N GLN A 63 -13.70 10.73 -15.52
CA GLN A 63 -12.81 11.89 -15.34
C GLN A 63 -11.75 11.64 -14.27
N ILE A 64 -12.12 11.01 -13.15
CA ILE A 64 -11.18 10.65 -12.07
C ILE A 64 -10.25 9.52 -12.52
N SER A 65 -10.77 8.49 -13.19
CA SER A 65 -9.95 7.37 -13.69
C SER A 65 -8.89 7.80 -14.71
N GLN A 66 -9.09 8.92 -15.39
CA GLN A 66 -8.13 9.48 -16.34
C GLN A 66 -7.01 10.29 -15.68
N GLN A 67 -7.08 10.53 -14.37
CA GLN A 67 -6.08 11.31 -13.66
C GLN A 67 -4.78 10.52 -13.49
N LYS A 68 -3.67 11.23 -13.65
CA LYS A 68 -2.34 10.65 -13.44
C LYS A 68 -2.22 10.11 -12.01
N GLY A 69 -1.81 8.86 -11.91
CA GLY A 69 -1.64 8.18 -10.62
C GLY A 69 -2.90 7.47 -10.11
N VAL A 70 -4.07 7.63 -10.73
CA VAL A 70 -5.26 6.85 -10.37
C VAL A 70 -5.20 5.49 -11.07
N THR A 71 -5.35 4.41 -10.29
CA THR A 71 -5.33 3.02 -10.80
C THR A 71 -6.74 2.46 -10.93
N ALA A 72 -7.63 2.82 -10.01
CA ALA A 72 -9.04 2.45 -10.06
C ALA A 72 -9.89 3.53 -9.38
N CYS A 73 -11.09 3.75 -9.90
CA CYS A 73 -12.09 4.62 -9.29
C CYS A 73 -13.46 3.95 -9.40
N THR A 74 -14.23 3.98 -8.31
CA THR A 74 -15.62 3.54 -8.27
C THR A 74 -16.47 4.61 -7.59
N VAL A 75 -17.61 4.93 -8.20
CA VAL A 75 -18.56 5.91 -7.70
C VAL A 75 -19.84 5.17 -7.34
N ASN A 76 -20.29 5.30 -6.09
CA ASN A 76 -21.53 4.68 -5.62
C ASN A 76 -22.53 5.77 -5.20
N PRO A 77 -23.52 6.09 -6.06
CA PRO A 77 -24.54 7.09 -5.75
C PRO A 77 -25.44 6.71 -4.58
N ALA A 78 -25.67 5.41 -4.35
CA ALA A 78 -26.55 4.96 -3.26
C ALA A 78 -25.97 5.25 -1.87
N SER A 79 -24.64 5.15 -1.73
CA SER A 79 -23.93 5.49 -0.49
C SER A 79 -23.30 6.88 -0.50
N GLN A 80 -23.38 7.59 -1.63
CA GLN A 80 -22.74 8.89 -1.83
C GLN A 80 -21.20 8.85 -1.64
N LEU A 81 -20.58 7.73 -1.98
CA LEU A 81 -19.15 7.50 -1.81
C LEU A 81 -18.42 7.37 -3.14
N VAL A 82 -17.22 7.93 -3.20
CA VAL A 82 -16.24 7.76 -4.26
C VAL A 82 -15.01 7.08 -3.68
N SER A 83 -14.73 5.87 -4.16
CA SER A 83 -13.56 5.08 -3.76
C SER A 83 -12.50 5.17 -4.84
N ILE A 84 -11.30 5.61 -4.46
CA ILE A 84 -10.19 5.84 -5.40
C ILE A 84 -8.96 5.09 -4.90
N THR A 85 -8.41 4.25 -5.77
CA THR A 85 -7.12 3.59 -5.59
C THR A 85 -6.08 4.32 -6.43
N PHE A 86 -4.96 4.70 -5.83
CA PHE A 86 -3.96 5.54 -6.47
C PHE A 86 -2.52 5.18 -6.07
N ASP A 87 -1.58 5.52 -6.94
CA ASP A 87 -0.14 5.48 -6.68
C ASP A 87 0.26 6.68 -5.81
N PRO A 88 0.71 6.47 -4.57
CA PRO A 88 1.10 7.55 -3.65
C PRO A 88 2.33 8.33 -4.11
N ASP A 89 3.15 7.78 -5.03
CA ASP A 89 4.29 8.50 -5.62
C ASP A 89 3.83 9.53 -6.68
N ALA A 90 2.64 9.33 -7.25
CA ALA A 90 2.12 10.13 -8.37
C ALA A 90 1.03 11.14 -7.95
N THR A 91 0.23 10.82 -6.93
CA THR A 91 -0.84 11.69 -6.42
C THR A 91 -1.09 11.43 -4.93
N ASN A 92 -1.90 12.26 -4.28
CA ASN A 92 -2.22 12.15 -2.86
C ASN A 92 -3.70 12.42 -2.59
N GLU A 93 -4.14 12.07 -1.38
CA GLU A 93 -5.53 12.19 -0.95
C GLU A 93 -6.08 13.62 -1.04
N SER A 94 -5.27 14.63 -0.67
CA SER A 94 -5.70 16.03 -0.72
C SER A 94 -5.94 16.50 -2.15
N SER A 95 -5.06 16.12 -3.08
CA SER A 95 -5.22 16.44 -4.51
C SER A 95 -6.45 15.76 -5.10
N LEU A 96 -6.68 14.48 -4.77
CA LEU A 96 -7.85 13.74 -5.22
C LEU A 96 -9.14 14.31 -4.63
N LYS A 97 -9.15 14.70 -3.36
CA LYS A 97 -10.31 15.35 -2.72
C LYS A 97 -10.70 16.64 -3.44
N SER A 98 -9.73 17.52 -3.72
CA SER A 98 -9.95 18.76 -4.48
C SER A 98 -10.45 18.50 -5.90
N LEU A 99 -9.99 17.42 -6.53
CA LEU A 99 -10.40 17.02 -7.86
C LEU A 99 -11.84 16.51 -7.88
N VAL A 100 -12.21 15.67 -6.90
CA VAL A 100 -13.59 15.19 -6.72
C VAL A 100 -14.53 16.36 -6.45
N SER A 101 -14.17 17.33 -5.60
CA SER A 101 -15.02 18.52 -5.39
C SER A 101 -15.21 19.35 -6.65
N THR A 102 -14.15 19.49 -7.46
CA THR A 102 -14.20 20.27 -8.70
C THR A 102 -15.11 19.63 -9.73
N TYR A 103 -14.99 18.31 -9.96
CA TYR A 103 -15.78 17.61 -10.97
C TYR A 103 -17.22 17.32 -10.54
N SER A 104 -17.45 17.13 -9.24
CA SER A 104 -18.80 16.95 -8.72
C SER A 104 -19.56 18.26 -8.52
N ALA A 105 -18.85 19.40 -8.47
CA ALA A 105 -19.39 20.70 -8.06
C ALA A 105 -20.17 20.64 -6.73
N LYS A 106 -19.79 19.69 -5.86
CA LYS A 106 -20.49 19.36 -4.60
C LYS A 106 -19.52 19.42 -3.43
N LYS A 107 -20.09 19.51 -2.23
CA LYS A 107 -19.33 19.45 -0.98
C LYS A 107 -18.77 18.03 -0.81
N VAL A 108 -17.49 17.96 -0.46
CA VAL A 108 -16.79 16.68 -0.24
C VAL A 108 -16.22 16.62 1.17
N GLU A 109 -16.35 15.46 1.79
CA GLU A 109 -15.82 15.17 3.12
C GLU A 109 -15.06 13.84 3.08
N PRO A 110 -14.02 13.66 3.91
CA PRO A 110 -13.44 12.34 4.08
C PRO A 110 -14.55 11.40 4.58
N ALA A 111 -14.58 10.17 4.07
CA ALA A 111 -15.50 9.18 4.62
C ALA A 111 -15.14 8.94 6.09
N SER A 112 -16.00 9.38 7.00
CA SER A 112 -15.90 9.04 8.40
C SER A 112 -16.52 7.64 8.59
N PHE A 113 -15.72 6.76 9.17
CA PHE A 113 -16.18 5.46 9.67
C PHE A 113 -16.28 5.49 11.21
N ASP A 114 -16.46 6.68 11.79
CA ASP A 114 -16.54 6.86 13.24
C ASP A 114 -17.69 6.02 13.80
N GLY A 115 -17.36 5.13 14.75
CA GLY A 115 -18.30 4.18 15.33
C GLY A 115 -18.27 2.77 14.72
N ILE A 116 -17.50 2.53 13.66
CA ILE A 116 -17.21 1.17 13.18
C ILE A 116 -15.94 0.67 13.89
N THR A 117 -16.11 -0.09 14.97
CA THR A 117 -14.99 -0.86 15.52
C THR A 117 -14.69 -2.01 14.59
N ALA A 118 -13.49 -2.05 14.02
CA ALA A 118 -13.02 -3.17 13.22
C ALA A 118 -13.09 -4.44 14.08
N SER A 119 -14.11 -5.27 13.83
CA SER A 119 -14.31 -6.52 14.57
C SER A 119 -13.53 -7.63 13.88
N GLY A 120 -12.33 -7.90 14.37
CA GLY A 120 -11.50 -8.99 13.88
C GLY A 120 -10.25 -9.20 14.72
N PRO A 121 -9.60 -10.38 14.62
CA PRO A 121 -8.29 -10.58 15.23
C PRO A 121 -7.32 -9.57 14.64
N GLU A 122 -6.67 -8.79 15.51
CA GLU A 122 -5.60 -7.89 15.10
C GLU A 122 -4.34 -8.70 14.79
N CYS A 123 -3.65 -8.34 13.70
CA CYS A 123 -2.35 -8.91 13.43
C CYS A 123 -1.35 -8.47 14.52
N PRO A 124 -0.69 -9.39 15.23
CA PRO A 124 0.22 -9.03 16.33
C PRO A 124 1.51 -8.34 15.84
N VAL A 125 1.75 -8.35 14.53
CA VAL A 125 2.94 -7.79 13.90
C VAL A 125 2.54 -6.60 13.04
N PRO A 126 3.23 -5.45 13.17
CA PRO A 126 3.01 -4.29 12.30
C PRO A 126 3.23 -4.62 10.83
N LEU A 127 2.38 -4.10 9.95
CA LEU A 127 2.48 -4.31 8.49
C LEU A 127 3.86 -3.91 7.93
N SER A 128 4.49 -2.87 8.50
CA SER A 128 5.81 -2.40 8.07
C SER A 128 6.91 -3.46 8.23
N TYR A 129 6.81 -4.33 9.24
CA TYR A 129 7.79 -5.38 9.48
C TYR A 129 7.69 -6.47 8.41
N ILE A 130 6.45 -6.85 8.09
CA ILE A 130 6.15 -7.82 7.02
C ILE A 130 6.70 -7.30 5.69
N GLN A 131 6.39 -6.05 5.34
CA GLN A 131 6.86 -5.43 4.10
C GLN A 131 8.39 -5.32 4.04
N ALA A 132 9.06 -4.99 5.15
CA ALA A 132 10.53 -4.91 5.20
C ALA A 132 11.16 -6.28 4.96
N PHE A 133 10.63 -7.32 5.60
CA PHE A 133 11.09 -8.70 5.41
C PHE A 133 10.86 -9.21 4.00
N GLU A 134 9.67 -8.96 3.43
CA GLU A 134 9.33 -9.34 2.06
C GLU A 134 10.24 -8.64 1.04
N ARG A 135 10.51 -7.34 1.20
CA ARG A 135 11.44 -6.60 0.35
C ARG A 135 12.86 -7.17 0.42
N ALA A 136 13.32 -7.54 1.61
CA ALA A 136 14.63 -8.18 1.77
C ALA A 136 14.65 -9.56 1.10
N LYS A 137 13.65 -10.42 1.34
CA LYS A 137 13.52 -11.73 0.69
C LYS A 137 13.52 -11.57 -0.83
N TYR A 138 12.73 -10.65 -1.35
CA TYR A 138 12.64 -10.35 -2.78
C TYR A 138 13.97 -9.89 -3.38
N ALA A 139 14.70 -8.99 -2.69
CA ALA A 139 16.00 -8.50 -3.17
C ALA A 139 17.08 -9.60 -3.32
N PHE A 140 16.94 -10.71 -2.59
CA PHE A 140 17.84 -11.87 -2.66
C PHE A 140 17.21 -13.07 -3.39
N CYS A 141 16.05 -12.90 -4.03
CA CYS A 141 15.43 -13.90 -4.91
C CYS A 141 15.94 -13.73 -6.33
N PHE A 142 16.56 -14.77 -6.89
CA PHE A 142 17.14 -14.78 -8.24
C PHE A 142 16.32 -15.64 -9.23
N ARG A 143 15.18 -16.18 -8.77
CA ARG A 143 14.24 -16.97 -9.55
C ARG A 143 13.16 -16.12 -10.19
#